data_AF-A0A9P7BK15-F1
#
_entry.id   AF-A0A9P7BK15-F1
#
_cell.length_a   1.000
_cell.length_b   1.000
_cell.length_c   1.000
_cell.angle_alpha   90.00
_cell.angle_beta   90.00
_cell.angle_gamma   90.00
#
_symmetry.space_group_name_H-M   'P 1'
#
loop_
_entity.id
_entity.type
_entity.pdbx_description
1 polymer ?
#
loop_
_entity_poly.entity_id
_entity_poly.type
_entity_poly.pdbx_seq_one_letter_code
_entity_poly.pdbx_strand_id
1 'polypeptide(L)'
;MKKNDQEQAIKVVQEVLRDDRYRQNANRFKALVQIRSNHGVQRGADVVEEALYLHQDGKINHRRDVRRDLSFLKAYNLDLYLFSLSVVLGSLFGVYRLVSYGLKRSSVKAKKVKSA
;
A
#
# COMPACT_ATOMS: atom_id res chain seq x y z
N MET A 1 -11.73 -41.08 -28.05
CA MET A 1 -10.75 -41.13 -26.95
C MET A 1 -9.69 -42.15 -27.34
N LYS A 2 -8.42 -41.77 -27.46
CA LYS A 2 -7.38 -42.72 -27.91
C LYS A 2 -7.14 -43.72 -26.78
N LYS A 3 -6.93 -45.00 -27.11
CA LYS A 3 -6.68 -46.08 -26.14
C LYS A 3 -5.50 -45.76 -25.18
N ASN A 4 -4.52 -45.00 -25.67
CA ASN A 4 -3.39 -44.45 -24.90
C ASN A 4 -3.82 -43.52 -23.75
N ASP A 5 -4.84 -42.67 -23.97
CA ASP A 5 -5.30 -41.71 -22.96
C ASP A 5 -5.96 -42.43 -21.77
N GLN A 6 -6.66 -43.54 -22.03
CA GLN A 6 -7.26 -44.39 -21.00
C GLN A 6 -6.18 -45.11 -20.18
N GLU A 7 -5.15 -45.65 -20.84
CA GLU A 7 -4.05 -46.32 -20.15
C GLU A 7 -3.22 -45.36 -19.28
N GLN A 8 -3.01 -44.12 -19.72
CA GLN A 8 -2.38 -43.08 -18.89
C GLN A 8 -3.26 -42.70 -17.69
N ALA A 9 -4.56 -42.50 -17.88
CA ALA A 9 -5.47 -42.17 -16.79
C ALA A 9 -5.49 -43.29 -15.72
N ILE A 10 -5.52 -44.55 -16.14
CA ILE A 10 -5.49 -45.70 -15.22
C ILE A 10 -4.18 -45.73 -14.43
N LYS A 11 -3.04 -45.47 -15.06
CA LYS A 11 -1.73 -45.41 -14.37
C LYS A 11 -1.69 -44.31 -13.31
N VAL A 12 -2.17 -43.11 -13.64
CA VAL A 12 -2.21 -41.99 -12.69
C VAL A 12 -3.15 -42.29 -11.52
N VAL A 13 -4.32 -42.88 -11.78
CA VAL A 13 -5.25 -43.28 -10.73
C VAL A 13 -4.62 -44.34 -9.82
N GLN A 14 -3.94 -45.35 -10.39
CA GLN A 14 -3.25 -46.37 -9.61
C GLN A 14 -2.10 -45.78 -8.77
N GLU A 15 -1.37 -44.80 -9.30
CA GLU A 15 -0.31 -44.10 -8.58
C GLU A 15 -0.86 -43.34 -7.37
N VAL A 16 -1.93 -42.55 -7.56
CA VAL A 16 -2.58 -41.79 -6.48
C VAL A 16 -3.20 -42.71 -5.42
N LEU A 17 -3.73 -43.86 -5.82
CA LEU A 17 -4.33 -44.83 -4.88
C LEU A 17 -3.29 -45.64 -4.09
N ARG A 18 -2.10 -45.88 -4.66
CA ARG A 18 -1.05 -46.68 -4.01
C ARG A 18 -0.13 -45.85 -3.12
N ASP A 19 0.09 -44.59 -3.46
CA ASP A 19 1.01 -43.74 -2.73
C ASP A 19 0.31 -42.98 -1.60
N ASP A 20 0.65 -43.36 -0.37
CA ASP A 20 0.11 -42.77 0.86
C ASP A 20 0.36 -41.26 1.00
N ARG A 21 1.35 -40.70 0.29
CA ARG A 21 1.65 -39.25 0.34
C ARG A 21 0.46 -38.43 -0.16
N TYR A 22 -0.23 -38.87 -1.20
CA TYR A 22 -1.42 -38.17 -1.72
C TYR A 22 -2.57 -38.22 -0.72
N ARG A 23 -2.79 -39.37 -0.08
CA ARG A 23 -3.81 -39.54 0.96
C ARG A 23 -3.52 -38.68 2.19
N GLN A 24 -2.27 -38.65 2.65
CA GLN A 24 -1.87 -37.83 3.79
C GLN A 24 -2.02 -36.34 3.50
N ASN A 25 -1.62 -35.87 2.31
CA ASN A 25 -1.79 -34.47 1.91
C ASN A 25 -3.27 -34.08 1.75
N ALA A 26 -4.10 -34.95 1.18
CA ALA A 26 -5.55 -34.71 1.09
C ALA A 26 -6.19 -34.59 2.48
N ASN A 27 -5.80 -35.46 3.43
CA ASN A 27 -6.29 -35.41 4.80
C ASN A 27 -5.82 -34.14 5.54
N ARG A 28 -4.57 -33.70 5.34
CA ARG A 28 -4.07 -32.43 5.88
C ARG A 28 -4.84 -31.24 5.32
N PHE A 29 -5.07 -31.21 4.02
CA PHE A 29 -5.85 -30.15 3.38
C PHE A 29 -7.29 -30.12 3.89
N LYS A 30 -7.94 -31.29 4.00
CA LYS A 30 -9.28 -31.42 4.59
C LYS A 30 -9.32 -30.84 6.00
N ALA A 31 -8.36 -31.18 6.86
CA ALA A 31 -8.28 -30.66 8.22
C ALA A 31 -8.12 -29.13 8.23
N LEU A 32 -7.26 -28.57 7.38
CA LEU A 32 -7.09 -27.11 7.27
C LEU A 32 -8.37 -26.41 6.84
N VAL A 33 -9.09 -26.97 5.85
CA VAL A 33 -10.37 -26.41 5.39
C VAL A 33 -11.42 -26.48 6.50
N GLN A 34 -11.52 -27.60 7.23
CA GLN A 34 -12.45 -27.74 8.36
C GLN A 34 -12.14 -26.75 9.48
N ILE A 35 -10.87 -26.62 9.87
CA ILE A 35 -10.42 -25.64 10.86
C ILE A 35 -10.80 -24.23 10.39
N ARG A 36 -10.48 -23.87 9.14
CA ARG A 36 -10.80 -22.56 8.58
C ARG A 36 -12.31 -22.31 8.53
N SER A 37 -13.11 -23.32 8.19
CA SER A 37 -14.57 -23.20 8.12
C SER A 37 -15.17 -22.94 9.50
N ASN A 38 -14.71 -23.65 10.54
CA ASN A 38 -15.18 -23.45 11.91
C ASN A 38 -14.83 -22.04 12.42
N HIS A 39 -13.62 -21.56 12.15
CA HIS A 39 -13.21 -20.19 12.50
C HIS A 39 -13.90 -19.13 11.64
N GLY A 40 -14.35 -19.48 10.43
CA GLY A 40 -15.06 -18.58 9.53
C GLY A 40 -16.42 -18.17 10.07
N VAL A 41 -17.16 -19.11 10.68
CA VAL A 41 -18.45 -18.83 11.34
C VAL A 41 -18.24 -17.91 12.54
N GLN A 42 -17.25 -18.19 13.38
CA GLN A 42 -16.90 -17.34 14.52
C GLN A 42 -16.50 -15.93 14.08
N ARG A 43 -15.60 -15.79 13.11
CA ARG A 43 -15.27 -14.46 12.55
C ARG A 43 -16.47 -13.72 11.97
N GLY A 44 -17.39 -14.45 11.33
CA GLY A 44 -18.63 -13.86 10.83
C GLY A 44 -19.49 -13.31 11.97
N ALA A 45 -19.64 -14.09 13.04
CA ALA A 45 -20.33 -13.67 14.25
C ALA A 45 -19.64 -12.46 14.91
N ASP A 46 -18.31 -12.48 15.08
CA ASP A 46 -17.53 -11.37 15.65
C ASP A 46 -17.75 -10.07 14.85
N VAL A 47 -17.76 -10.15 13.52
CA VAL A 47 -18.00 -8.97 12.66
C VAL A 47 -19.42 -8.44 12.81
N VAL A 48 -20.41 -9.32 12.93
CA VAL A 48 -21.81 -8.93 13.16
C VAL A 48 -21.98 -8.33 14.56
N GLU A 49 -21.37 -8.93 15.58
CA GLU A 49 -21.39 -8.45 16.96
C GLU A 49 -20.74 -7.07 17.05
N GLU A 50 -19.57 -6.89 16.43
CA GLU A 50 -18.89 -5.60 16.34
C GLU A 50 -19.74 -4.57 15.61
N ALA A 51 -20.38 -4.95 14.51
CA ALA A 51 -21.28 -4.06 13.77
C ALA A 51 -22.53 -3.70 14.56
N LEU A 52 -23.04 -4.57 15.45
CA LEU A 52 -24.26 -4.36 16.22
C LEU A 52 -24.01 -3.57 17.51
N TYR A 53 -22.88 -3.80 18.19
CA TYR A 53 -22.63 -3.27 19.53
C TYR A 53 -21.55 -2.17 19.57
N LEU A 54 -20.61 -2.16 18.63
CA LEU A 54 -19.50 -1.18 18.60
C LEU A 54 -19.72 -0.07 17.58
N HIS A 55 -20.90 -0.01 16.94
CA HIS A 55 -21.24 1.09 16.06
C HIS A 55 -21.48 2.38 16.86
N GLN A 56 -20.89 3.49 16.42
CA GLN A 56 -21.29 4.83 16.81
C GLN A 56 -21.86 5.50 15.55
N ASP A 57 -23.14 5.89 15.58
CA ASP A 57 -23.86 6.47 14.43
C ASP A 57 -23.80 5.61 13.15
N GLY A 58 -23.87 4.28 13.30
CA GLY A 58 -23.76 3.33 12.19
C GLY A 58 -22.34 3.20 11.61
N LYS A 59 -21.32 3.71 12.31
CA LYS A 59 -19.91 3.62 11.91
C LYS A 59 -19.08 2.85 12.95
N ILE A 60 -18.18 2.00 12.46
CA ILE A 60 -17.19 1.31 13.30
C ILE A 60 -15.86 2.07 13.16
N ASN A 61 -15.61 2.99 14.08
CA ASN A 61 -14.52 3.98 13.97
C ASN A 61 -13.12 3.34 13.90
N HIS A 62 -12.92 2.17 14.52
CA HIS A 62 -11.63 1.47 14.53
C HIS A 62 -11.38 0.57 13.31
N ARG A 63 -12.40 0.27 12.50
CA ARG A 63 -12.23 -0.45 11.21
C ARG A 63 -12.16 0.49 10.01
N ARG A 64 -12.41 1.78 10.21
CA ARG A 64 -12.29 2.79 9.15
C ARG A 64 -10.92 3.45 9.22
N ASP A 65 -10.35 3.65 8.03
CA ASP A 65 -9.17 4.51 7.91
C ASP A 65 -9.57 5.94 8.29
N VAL A 66 -8.87 6.51 9.28
CA VAL A 66 -9.07 7.86 9.79
C VAL A 66 -9.00 8.90 8.67
N ARG A 67 -8.28 8.60 7.57
CA ARG A 67 -8.21 9.46 6.38
C ARG A 67 -9.57 9.74 5.73
N ARG A 68 -10.59 8.89 5.92
CA ARG A 68 -11.95 9.10 5.38
C ARG A 68 -12.75 10.16 6.12
N ASP A 69 -12.44 10.39 7.39
CA ASP A 69 -13.15 11.38 8.22
C ASP A 69 -12.41 12.73 8.27
N LEU A 70 -11.23 12.82 7.64
CA LEU A 70 -10.43 14.04 7.56
C LEU A 70 -10.66 14.79 6.24
N SER A 71 -10.56 16.12 6.31
CA SER A 71 -10.51 16.96 5.10
C SER A 71 -9.35 16.55 4.20
N PHE A 72 -9.56 16.60 2.88
CA PHE A 72 -8.59 16.21 1.85
C PHE A 72 -7.19 16.85 2.07
N LEU A 73 -7.17 18.12 2.51
CA LEU A 73 -5.94 18.85 2.81
C LEU A 73 -5.09 18.15 3.88
N LYS A 74 -5.72 17.65 4.94
CA LYS A 74 -5.05 16.96 6.04
C LYS A 74 -4.78 15.50 5.72
N ALA A 75 -5.69 14.84 4.99
CA ALA A 75 -5.53 13.45 4.56
C ALA A 75 -4.32 13.23 3.64
N TYR A 76 -3.89 14.27 2.92
CA TYR A 76 -2.72 14.27 2.04
C TYR A 76 -1.55 15.12 2.56
N ASN A 77 -1.61 15.64 3.79
CA ASN A 77 -0.58 16.52 4.36
C ASN A 77 -0.17 17.66 3.40
N LEU A 78 -1.16 18.28 2.74
CA LEU A 78 -0.90 19.29 1.72
C LEU A 78 -0.23 20.54 2.33
N ASP A 79 -0.47 20.81 3.62
CA ASP A 79 0.21 21.88 4.36
C ASP A 79 1.73 21.68 4.38
N LEU A 80 2.20 20.46 4.64
CA LEU A 80 3.61 20.09 4.68
C LEU A 80 4.24 20.20 3.29
N TYR A 81 3.53 19.75 2.25
CA TYR A 81 4.01 19.87 0.88
C TYR A 81 4.11 21.33 0.44
N LEU A 82 3.10 22.15 0.73
CA LEU A 82 3.12 23.58 0.41
C LEU A 82 4.23 24.32 1.17
N PHE A 83 4.44 23.98 2.45
CA PHE A 83 5.54 24.52 3.24
C PHE A 83 6.90 24.12 2.64
N SER A 84 7.10 22.84 2.34
CA SER A 84 8.35 22.35 1.74
C SER A 84 8.63 23.02 0.39
N LEU A 85 7.61 23.18 -0.45
CA LEU A 85 7.70 23.85 -1.74
C LEU A 85 8.10 25.32 -1.57
N SER A 86 7.51 26.00 -0.57
CA SER A 86 7.84 27.39 -0.25
C SER A 86 9.31 27.55 0.16
N VAL A 87 9.83 26.65 0.99
CA VAL A 87 11.24 26.64 1.41
C VAL A 87 12.17 26.44 0.20
N VAL A 88 11.84 25.48 -0.67
CA VAL A 88 12.64 25.21 -1.88
C VAL A 88 12.62 26.41 -2.83
N LEU A 89 11.46 26.93 -3.17
CA LEU A 89 11.34 28.09 -4.06
C LEU A 89 11.99 29.35 -3.46
N GLY A 90 11.80 29.58 -2.16
CA GLY A 90 12.39 30.70 -1.44
C GLY A 90 13.92 30.64 -1.43
N SER A 91 14.50 29.45 -1.20
CA SER A 91 15.95 29.25 -1.24
C SER A 91 16.53 29.46 -2.65
N LEU A 92 15.90 28.90 -3.68
CA LEU A 92 16.29 29.11 -5.08
C LEU A 92 16.22 30.59 -5.46
N PHE A 93 15.13 31.27 -5.09
CA PHE A 93 14.97 32.70 -5.34
C PHE A 93 16.02 33.54 -4.60
N GLY A 94 16.32 33.19 -3.35
CA GLY A 94 17.35 33.83 -2.54
C GLY A 94 18.74 33.74 -3.20
N VAL A 95 19.13 32.54 -3.63
CA VAL A 95 20.40 32.31 -4.33
C VAL A 95 20.44 33.09 -5.64
N TYR A 96 19.39 33.01 -6.47
CA TYR A 96 19.29 33.76 -7.72
C TYR A 96 19.48 35.27 -7.48
N ARG A 97 18.84 35.81 -6.44
CA ARG A 97 18.93 37.23 -6.10
C ARG A 97 20.34 37.62 -5.61
N LEU A 98 20.97 36.78 -4.79
CA LEU A 98 22.34 37.02 -4.32
C LEU A 98 23.35 37.01 -5.48
N VAL A 99 23.25 36.03 -6.38
CA VAL A 99 24.11 35.94 -7.57
C VAL A 99 23.90 37.15 -8.48
N SER A 100 22.65 37.51 -8.77
CA SER A 100 22.35 38.67 -9.64
C SER A 100 22.81 39.99 -9.03
N TYR A 101 22.69 40.19 -7.71
CA TYR A 101 23.28 41.35 -7.03
C TYR A 101 24.81 41.34 -7.07
N GLY A 102 25.44 40.18 -6.86
CA GLY A 102 26.90 40.02 -6.95
C GLY A 102 27.44 40.37 -8.34
N LEU A 103 26.79 39.87 -9.39
CA LEU A 103 27.14 40.17 -10.78
C LEU A 103 26.94 41.65 -11.11
N LYS A 104 25.82 42.27 -10.70
CA LYS A 104 25.60 43.72 -10.87
C LYS A 104 26.66 44.54 -10.15
N ARG A 105 27.03 44.19 -8.92
CA ARG A 105 28.05 44.90 -8.14
C ARG A 105 29.45 44.77 -8.77
N SER A 106 29.80 43.60 -9.29
CA SER A 106 31.05 43.36 -10.02
C SER A 106 31.12 44.19 -11.31
N SER A 107 30.04 44.17 -12.10
CA SER A 107 29.92 44.96 -13.33
C SER A 107 30.06 46.47 -13.09
N VAL A 108 29.42 46.99 -12.04
CA VAL A 108 29.53 48.42 -11.66
C VAL A 108 30.95 48.78 -11.20
N LYS A 109 31.63 47.93 -10.43
CA LYS A 109 33.03 48.14 -10.05
C LYS A 109 33.96 48.16 -11.27
N ALA A 110 33.79 47.22 -12.20
CA ALA A 110 34.59 47.15 -13.42
C ALA A 110 34.42 48.39 -14.31
N LYS A 111 33.20 48.94 -14.39
CA LYS A 111 32.93 50.17 -15.13
C LYS A 111 33.55 51.42 -14.48
N LYS A 112 33.60 51.47 -13.13
CA LYS A 112 34.22 52.58 -12.39
C LYS A 112 35.74 52.63 -12.53
N VAL A 113 36.41 51.47 -12.57
CA VAL A 113 37.88 51.38 -12.74
C VAL A 113 38.33 51.78 -14.16
N LYS A 114 37.50 51.56 -15.19
CA LYS A 114 37.82 51.99 -16.56
C LYS A 114 37.61 53.49 -16.84
N SER A 115 36.99 54.22 -15.92
CA SER A 115 36.64 55.65 -16.07
C SER A 115 37.49 56.57 -15.19
N ALA A 116 38.43 56.01 -14.43
CA ALA A 116 39.44 56.73 -13.66
C ALA A 116 40.80 56.58 -14.37
#